data_AF-A0AAD7I5L2-F1
#
_entry.id   AF-A0AAD7I5L2-F1
#
_cell.length_a   1.000
_cell.length_b   1.000
_cell.length_c   1.000
_cell.angle_alpha   90.00
_cell.angle_beta   90.00
_cell.angle_gamma   90.00
#
_symmetry.space_group_name_H-M   'P 1'
#
loop_
_entity.id
_entity.type
_entity.pdbx_description
1 polymer ?
#
loop_
_entity_poly.entity_id
_entity_poly.type
_entity_poly.pdbx_seq_one_letter_code
_entity_poly.pdbx_strand_id
1 'polypeptide(L)'
;MALIRGLRGLYPCPICFVKAEQQSDLAVTSDLRTAHHAQAAVEKARTLNAERAEQSLKHLGLRNVNTVSNLSFNDGSKHEDISKIMIYAVHNILTDRLGLLLLHCVRGYMELNMYVGLELHTTNTIAAGRRQLEKFGELMKEYIAACEGTEFEDKKWNFIKMHLHKHVFNDIEQKGVTKNFGTKIDEAMHGPARAAYLRQTNFNNVAPQILRSLHRRMVGKYILEQLDDLDALWEDEDGDAPVDLDNVDPLDLEEFGNVVVGAKHKVISFLALETAMKQYLAFVNFRIRFSDFLSDFLPAYGHALPGGKRVRFIPEQEITPYRYLKVFFQSLDNWEDETD
;
A
#
# COMPACT_ATOMS: atom_id res chain seq x y z
N MET A 1 9.49 4.83 10.74
CA MET A 1 8.59 3.76 11.24
C MET A 1 9.24 3.04 12.40
N ALA A 2 8.72 3.27 13.60
CA ALA A 2 9.32 2.81 14.86
C ALA A 2 8.99 1.34 15.14
N LEU A 3 10.03 0.49 15.23
CA LEU A 3 10.10 -0.68 16.12
C LEU A 3 8.96 -1.73 16.10
N ILE A 4 8.15 -1.82 15.04
CA ILE A 4 7.17 -2.89 14.84
C ILE A 4 7.65 -3.87 13.77
N ARG A 5 7.34 -5.17 13.89
CA ARG A 5 7.72 -6.24 12.93
C ARG A 5 7.01 -6.14 11.56
N GLY A 6 6.58 -4.93 11.15
CA GLY A 6 5.90 -4.65 9.87
C GLY A 6 4.70 -3.69 10.00
N LEU A 7 4.23 -3.15 8.87
CA LEU A 7 2.90 -2.52 8.77
C LEU A 7 1.82 -3.56 9.18
N ARG A 8 0.76 -3.11 9.86
CA ARG A 8 -0.34 -3.91 10.46
C ARG A 8 -0.01 -4.65 11.78
N GLY A 9 1.03 -4.21 12.50
CA GLY A 9 1.25 -4.66 13.89
C GLY A 9 0.19 -4.10 14.85
N LEU A 10 -0.93 -4.80 15.02
CA LEU A 10 -2.03 -4.41 15.92
C LEU A 10 -1.66 -4.46 17.41
N TYR A 11 -0.53 -5.09 17.76
CA TYR A 11 0.02 -5.21 19.10
C TYR A 11 1.40 -5.86 19.01
N PRO A 12 2.34 -5.55 19.91
CA PRO A 12 2.28 -4.54 20.98
C PRO A 12 2.91 -3.20 20.59
N CYS A 13 2.54 -2.13 21.30
CA CYS A 13 3.27 -0.87 21.29
C CYS A 13 4.77 -1.12 21.57
N PRO A 14 5.70 -0.44 20.88
CA PRO A 14 7.13 -0.61 21.12
C PRO A 14 7.58 -0.04 22.47
N ILE A 15 6.78 0.82 23.11
CA ILE A 15 7.12 1.52 24.35
C ILE A 15 6.48 0.88 25.58
N CYS A 16 5.27 0.33 25.49
CA CYS A 16 4.52 -0.22 26.63
C CYS A 16 3.79 -1.52 26.27
N PHE A 17 3.21 -2.17 27.28
CA PHE A 17 2.44 -3.42 27.12
C PHE A 17 0.94 -3.20 26.92
N VAL A 18 0.53 -2.04 26.39
CA VAL A 18 -0.89 -1.75 26.09
C VAL A 18 -1.48 -2.82 25.17
N LYS A 19 -2.67 -3.33 25.52
CA LYS A 19 -3.35 -4.38 24.76
C LYS A 19 -3.84 -3.86 23.41
N ALA A 20 -3.99 -4.75 22.43
CA ALA A 20 -4.47 -4.41 21.08
C ALA A 20 -5.76 -3.57 21.10
N GLU A 21 -6.75 -4.01 21.88
CA GLU A 21 -8.08 -3.39 22.02
C GLU A 21 -8.05 -2.00 22.67
N GLN A 22 -6.94 -1.65 23.35
CA GLN A 22 -6.82 -0.45 24.17
C GLN A 22 -5.90 0.60 23.54
N GLN A 23 -5.35 0.36 22.35
CA GLN A 23 -4.38 1.26 21.72
C GLN A 23 -4.96 2.61 21.29
N SER A 24 -6.26 2.68 21.02
CA SER A 24 -6.95 3.93 20.70
C SER A 24 -7.25 4.78 21.93
N ASP A 25 -7.29 4.18 23.12
CA ASP A 25 -7.54 4.88 24.37
C ASP A 25 -6.22 5.41 24.94
N LEU A 26 -5.89 6.65 24.58
CA LEU A 26 -4.67 7.33 25.02
C LEU A 26 -4.64 7.63 26.53
N ALA A 27 -5.76 7.46 27.25
CA ALA A 27 -5.82 7.61 28.70
C ALA A 27 -5.39 6.32 29.44
N VAL A 28 -5.35 5.18 28.75
CA VAL A 28 -4.92 3.91 29.35
C VAL A 28 -3.42 3.92 29.61
N THR A 29 -3.05 3.98 30.89
CA THR A 29 -1.68 3.75 31.34
C THR A 29 -1.38 2.25 31.35
N SER A 30 -0.31 1.86 30.66
CA SER A 30 0.21 0.49 30.64
C SER A 30 1.66 0.47 31.03
N ASP A 31 2.12 -0.66 31.56
CA ASP A 31 3.51 -0.83 31.98
C ASP A 31 4.49 -0.61 30.83
N LEU A 32 5.55 0.13 31.11
CA LEU A 32 6.60 0.39 30.14
C LEU A 32 7.42 -0.87 29.87
N ARG A 33 7.82 -1.01 28.60
CA ARG A 33 8.80 -2.00 28.20
C ARG A 33 10.16 -1.56 28.70
N THR A 34 10.85 -2.49 29.35
CA THR A 34 12.23 -2.30 29.77
C THR A 34 13.12 -3.27 29.01
N ALA A 35 14.41 -2.95 28.91
CA ALA A 35 15.40 -3.87 28.35
C ALA A 35 15.37 -5.22 29.08
N HIS A 36 15.18 -5.21 30.40
CA HIS A 36 15.06 -6.42 31.22
C HIS A 36 13.87 -7.29 30.81
N HIS A 37 12.68 -6.70 30.59
CA HIS A 37 11.52 -7.45 30.12
C HIS A 37 11.75 -8.10 28.75
N ALA A 38 12.33 -7.34 27.81
CA ALA A 38 12.63 -7.85 26.47
C ALA A 38 13.67 -8.97 26.52
N GLN A 39 14.72 -8.81 27.32
CA GLN A 39 15.77 -9.80 27.48
C GLN A 39 15.23 -11.10 28.10
N ALA A 40 14.46 -11.01 29.20
CA ALA A 40 13.85 -12.17 29.84
C ALA A 40 12.90 -12.91 28.89
N ALA A 41 12.14 -12.18 28.05
CA ALA A 41 11.28 -12.79 27.04
C ALA A 41 12.07 -13.55 25.97
N VAL A 42 13.17 -12.97 25.47
CA VAL A 42 14.06 -13.61 24.49
C VAL A 42 14.76 -14.84 25.09
N GLU A 43 15.26 -14.74 26.32
CA GLU A 43 15.89 -15.85 27.04
C GLU A 43 14.90 -17.00 27.28
N LYS A 44 13.68 -16.68 27.70
CA LYS A 44 12.60 -17.68 27.84
C LYS A 44 12.30 -18.34 26.49
N ALA A 45 12.15 -17.56 25.42
CA ALA A 45 11.89 -18.08 24.08
C ALA A 45 13.00 -19.00 23.57
N ARG A 46 14.26 -18.75 23.94
CA ARG A 46 15.42 -19.61 23.58
C ARG A 46 15.35 -21.01 24.21
N THR A 47 14.57 -21.21 25.27
CA THR A 47 14.35 -22.55 25.85
C THR A 47 13.29 -23.36 25.09
N LEU A 48 12.56 -22.72 24.17
CA LEU A 48 11.53 -23.34 23.36
C LEU A 48 12.07 -23.80 22.00
N ASN A 49 11.31 -24.66 21.31
CA ASN A 49 11.59 -24.96 19.91
C ASN A 49 11.37 -23.73 19.01
N ALA A 50 11.95 -23.72 17.81
CA ALA A 50 11.95 -22.54 16.93
C ALA A 50 10.56 -21.98 16.62
N GLU A 51 9.57 -22.85 16.43
CA GLU A 51 8.18 -22.44 16.11
C GLU A 51 7.50 -21.75 17.30
N ARG A 52 7.59 -22.34 18.50
CA ARG A 52 7.01 -21.76 19.72
C ARG A 52 7.77 -20.51 20.18
N ALA A 53 9.09 -20.50 20.00
CA ALA A 53 9.92 -19.33 20.23
C ALA A 53 9.48 -18.16 19.33
N GLU A 54 9.30 -18.43 18.03
CA GLU A 54 8.85 -17.41 17.08
C GLU A 54 7.45 -16.90 17.41
N GLN A 55 6.49 -17.79 17.73
CA GLN A 55 5.13 -17.40 18.13
C GLN A 55 5.14 -16.52 19.38
N SER A 56 5.84 -16.95 20.44
CA SER A 56 5.91 -16.19 21.70
C SER A 56 6.52 -14.81 21.54
N LEU A 57 7.58 -14.67 20.73
CA LEU A 57 8.23 -13.39 20.48
C LEU A 57 7.43 -12.52 19.50
N LYS A 58 6.72 -13.12 18.54
CA LYS A 58 5.84 -12.40 17.62
C LYS A 58 4.75 -11.64 18.37
N HIS A 59 4.12 -12.26 19.37
CA HIS A 59 3.15 -11.58 20.24
C HIS A 59 3.76 -10.39 21.01
N LEU A 60 5.08 -10.39 21.22
CA LEU A 60 5.76 -9.31 21.90
C LEU A 60 6.39 -8.29 20.94
N GLY A 61 6.25 -8.45 19.62
CA GLY A 61 6.95 -7.62 18.64
C GLY A 61 8.48 -7.80 18.67
N LEU A 62 8.99 -8.86 19.29
CA LEU A 62 10.42 -9.13 19.44
C LEU A 62 10.90 -10.15 18.39
N ARG A 63 12.19 -10.12 18.05
CA ARG A 63 12.87 -11.14 17.25
C ARG A 63 13.96 -11.80 18.10
N ASN A 64 14.16 -13.11 17.96
CA ASN A 64 15.34 -13.76 18.52
C ASN A 64 16.53 -13.52 17.58
N VAL A 65 17.32 -12.49 17.86
CA VAL A 65 18.55 -12.17 17.12
C VAL A 65 19.73 -12.44 18.05
N ASN A 66 20.52 -13.47 17.75
CA ASN A 66 21.69 -13.84 18.55
C ASN A 66 22.95 -13.08 18.14
N THR A 67 23.08 -12.78 16.85
CA THR A 67 24.24 -12.13 16.23
C THR A 67 23.76 -11.33 15.03
N VAL A 68 24.42 -10.23 14.69
CA VAL A 68 24.10 -9.45 13.48
C VAL A 68 24.80 -10.02 12.24
N SER A 69 26.00 -10.58 12.43
CA SER A 69 26.92 -10.98 11.36
C SER A 69 26.92 -12.48 11.02
N ASN A 70 26.64 -13.36 11.99
CA ASN A 70 26.68 -14.82 11.82
C ASN A 70 25.31 -15.46 12.08
N LEU A 71 24.32 -15.07 11.28
CA LEU A 71 22.96 -15.60 11.38
C LEU A 71 22.83 -16.88 10.55
N SER A 72 22.80 -18.05 11.19
CA SER A 72 22.47 -19.31 10.51
C SER A 72 20.96 -19.40 10.26
N PHE A 73 20.56 -19.78 9.04
CA PHE A 73 19.15 -19.93 8.61
C PHE A 73 18.31 -18.65 8.76
N ASN A 74 18.61 -17.64 7.92
CA ASN A 74 17.85 -16.40 7.86
C ASN A 74 17.15 -16.18 6.52
N ASP A 75 15.91 -15.70 6.61
CA ASP A 75 15.16 -15.14 5.48
C ASP A 75 15.48 -13.64 5.33
N GLY A 76 15.13 -13.06 4.18
CA GLY A 76 15.35 -11.62 3.92
C GLY A 76 14.67 -10.70 4.95
N SER A 77 13.54 -11.14 5.51
CA SER A 77 12.76 -10.37 6.49
C SER A 77 13.52 -10.07 7.79
N LYS A 78 14.36 -10.99 8.26
CA LYS A 78 15.19 -10.75 9.46
C LYS A 78 16.24 -9.68 9.22
N HIS A 79 16.87 -9.65 8.04
CA HIS A 79 17.85 -8.61 7.70
C HIS A 79 17.19 -7.23 7.59
N GLU A 80 16.00 -7.17 7.01
CA GLU A 80 15.20 -5.94 6.96
C GLU A 80 14.90 -5.40 8.37
N ASP A 81 14.45 -6.25 9.28
CA ASP A 81 14.15 -5.82 10.66
C ASP A 81 15.40 -5.40 11.44
N ILE A 82 16.52 -6.11 11.27
CA ILE A 82 17.81 -5.71 11.86
C ILE A 82 18.23 -4.33 11.33
N SER A 83 18.08 -4.09 10.04
CA SER A 83 18.49 -2.83 9.43
C SER A 83 17.70 -1.64 10.02
N LYS A 84 16.42 -1.82 10.38
CA LYS A 84 15.56 -0.79 11.00
C LYS A 84 16.07 -0.31 12.36
N ILE A 85 16.71 -1.21 13.13
CA ILE A 85 17.21 -0.92 14.48
C ILE A 85 18.71 -0.61 14.51
N MET A 86 19.44 -0.95 13.44
CA MET A 86 20.90 -0.91 13.40
C MET A 86 21.46 0.46 13.76
N ILE A 87 20.88 1.54 13.20
CA ILE A 87 21.33 2.91 13.46
C ILE A 87 21.25 3.24 14.96
N TYR A 88 20.12 2.92 15.60
CA TYR A 88 19.93 3.15 17.03
C TYR A 88 20.79 2.23 17.90
N ALA A 89 21.12 1.03 17.44
CA ALA A 89 21.95 0.11 18.20
C ALA A 89 23.44 0.47 18.17
N VAL A 90 23.92 1.11 17.09
CA VAL A 90 25.35 1.32 16.86
C VAL A 90 25.79 2.79 16.92
N HIS A 91 24.86 3.76 16.99
CA HIS A 91 25.20 5.19 17.05
C HIS A 91 26.10 5.59 18.23
N ASN A 92 25.96 4.90 19.36
CA ASN A 92 26.78 5.13 20.55
C ASN A 92 28.10 4.32 20.55
N ILE A 93 28.26 3.41 19.59
CA ILE A 93 29.47 2.58 19.42
C ILE A 93 30.38 3.20 18.35
N LEU A 94 29.80 3.57 17.21
CA LEU A 94 30.50 4.18 16.07
C LEU A 94 30.58 5.70 16.24
N THR A 95 31.50 6.13 17.10
CA THR A 95 31.68 7.54 17.49
C THR A 95 32.84 8.24 16.78
N ASP A 96 33.73 7.47 16.16
CA ASP A 96 34.85 7.97 15.38
C ASP A 96 34.37 8.52 14.02
N ARG A 97 35.20 9.34 13.36
CA ARG A 97 34.83 9.99 12.09
C ARG A 97 34.39 8.99 11.03
N LEU A 98 35.10 7.87 10.90
CA LEU A 98 34.80 6.88 9.88
C LEU A 98 33.50 6.13 10.22
N GLY A 99 33.31 5.76 11.49
CA GLY A 99 32.06 5.21 12.00
C GLY A 99 30.85 6.11 11.76
N LEU A 100 30.98 7.43 11.96
CA LEU A 100 29.91 8.40 11.71
C LEU A 100 29.56 8.50 10.21
N LEU A 101 30.56 8.49 9.32
CA LEU A 101 30.33 8.46 7.87
C LEU A 101 29.62 7.17 7.43
N LEU A 102 29.99 6.03 8.03
CA LEU A 102 29.29 4.77 7.79
C LEU A 102 27.83 4.85 8.26
N LEU A 103 27.56 5.44 9.43
CA LEU A 103 26.21 5.65 9.94
C LEU A 103 25.36 6.51 9.00
N HIS A 104 25.94 7.56 8.39
CA HIS A 104 25.26 8.34 7.35
C HIS A 104 24.93 7.48 6.12
N CYS A 105 25.85 6.63 5.68
CA CYS A 105 25.60 5.71 4.56
C CYS A 105 24.46 4.74 4.89
N VAL A 106 24.48 4.12 6.08
CA VAL A 106 23.41 3.21 6.55
C VAL A 106 22.08 3.95 6.60
N ARG A 107 22.04 5.16 7.14
CA ARG A 107 20.82 6.00 7.15
C ARG A 107 20.33 6.29 5.73
N GLY A 108 21.21 6.73 4.85
CA GLY A 108 20.87 7.05 3.46
C GLY A 108 20.29 5.84 2.71
N TYR A 109 20.88 4.66 2.91
CA TYR A 109 20.37 3.40 2.39
C TYR A 109 18.99 3.05 2.94
N MET A 110 18.76 3.24 4.24
CA MET A 110 17.48 2.93 4.88
C MET A 110 16.37 3.85 4.39
N GLU A 111 16.64 5.15 4.25
CA GLU A 111 15.72 6.12 3.66
C GLU A 111 15.40 5.77 2.19
N LEU A 112 16.41 5.38 1.40
CA LEU A 112 16.21 4.90 0.03
C LEU A 112 15.32 3.65 0.00
N ASN A 113 15.59 2.67 0.85
CA ASN A 113 14.82 1.43 0.94
C ASN A 113 13.36 1.70 1.36
N MET A 114 13.12 2.73 2.19
CA MET A 114 11.76 3.17 2.53
C MET A 114 11.00 3.71 1.31
N TYR A 115 11.64 4.52 0.47
CA TYR A 115 11.01 4.99 -0.78
C TYR A 115 10.73 3.83 -1.72
N VAL A 116 11.70 2.94 -1.92
CA VAL A 116 11.57 1.76 -2.81
C VAL A 116 10.48 0.78 -2.34
N GLY A 117 10.23 0.74 -1.04
CA GLY A 117 9.25 -0.14 -0.41
C GLY A 117 7.83 0.42 -0.32
N LEU A 118 7.53 1.59 -0.90
CA LEU A 118 6.18 2.13 -0.91
C LEU A 118 5.24 1.22 -1.74
N GLU A 119 4.03 1.00 -1.22
CA GLU A 119 3.01 0.22 -1.91
C GLU A 119 2.25 1.02 -2.96
N LEU A 120 2.34 2.35 -2.88
CA LEU A 120 1.82 3.31 -3.84
C LEU A 120 2.90 4.34 -4.16
N HIS A 121 3.12 4.58 -5.45
CA HIS A 121 4.07 5.55 -5.94
C HIS A 121 3.37 6.63 -6.74
N THR A 122 3.63 7.89 -6.40
CA THR A 122 3.22 9.06 -7.17
C THR A 122 4.47 9.65 -7.85
N THR A 123 4.27 10.53 -8.82
CA THR A 123 5.37 11.28 -9.46
C THR A 123 6.26 11.97 -8.41
N ASN A 124 5.65 12.49 -7.35
CA ASN A 124 6.36 13.16 -6.25
C ASN A 124 7.21 12.19 -5.43
N THR A 125 6.69 11.02 -5.06
CA THR A 125 7.45 10.04 -4.27
C THR A 125 8.57 9.39 -5.09
N ILE A 126 8.36 9.18 -6.39
CA ILE A 126 9.40 8.71 -7.32
C ILE A 126 10.52 9.77 -7.43
N ALA A 127 10.17 11.04 -7.65
CA ALA A 127 11.15 12.11 -7.72
C ALA A 127 11.94 12.25 -6.41
N ALA A 128 11.28 12.16 -5.26
CA ALA A 128 11.93 12.17 -3.95
C ALA A 128 12.87 10.97 -3.76
N GLY A 129 12.44 9.78 -4.18
CA GLY A 129 13.27 8.57 -4.15
C GLY A 129 14.51 8.67 -5.02
N ARG A 130 14.41 9.25 -6.22
CA ARG A 130 15.56 9.51 -7.11
C ARG A 130 16.56 10.47 -6.49
N ARG A 131 16.10 11.57 -5.87
CA ARG A 131 16.98 12.48 -5.11
C ARG A 131 17.67 11.77 -3.94
N GLN A 132 16.95 10.90 -3.23
CA GLN A 132 17.53 10.15 -2.12
C GLN A 132 18.60 9.16 -2.60
N LEU A 133 18.41 8.54 -3.78
CA LEU A 133 19.41 7.67 -4.40
C LEU A 133 20.70 8.44 -4.74
N GLU A 134 20.58 9.64 -5.30
CA GLU A 134 21.73 10.51 -5.58
C GLU A 134 22.49 10.85 -4.30
N LYS A 135 21.77 11.30 -3.26
CA LYS A 135 22.33 11.60 -1.94
C LYS A 135 23.04 10.39 -1.32
N PHE A 136 22.43 9.20 -1.39
CA PHE A 136 23.07 7.97 -0.91
C PHE A 136 24.36 7.67 -1.68
N GLY A 137 24.37 7.88 -3.00
CA GLY A 137 25.57 7.75 -3.82
C GLY A 137 26.69 8.71 -3.42
N GLU A 138 26.37 9.96 -3.07
CA GLU A 138 27.33 10.95 -2.57
C GLU A 138 27.92 10.53 -1.22
N LEU A 139 27.08 10.11 -0.28
CA LEU A 139 27.52 9.63 1.04
C LEU A 139 28.46 8.42 0.91
N MET A 140 28.14 7.48 0.02
CA MET A 140 29.01 6.33 -0.23
C MET A 140 30.37 6.74 -0.81
N LYS A 141 30.42 7.73 -1.72
CA LYS A 141 31.69 8.24 -2.25
C LYS A 141 32.54 8.88 -1.16
N GLU A 142 31.92 9.69 -0.29
CA GLU A 142 32.61 10.32 0.83
C GLU A 142 33.19 9.28 1.79
N TYR A 143 32.39 8.28 2.16
CA TYR A 143 32.85 7.18 3.03
C TYR A 143 34.00 6.38 2.40
N ILE A 144 33.89 6.00 1.11
CA ILE A 144 34.94 5.25 0.41
C ILE A 144 36.24 6.04 0.36
N ALA A 145 36.18 7.35 0.07
CA ALA A 145 37.36 8.21 0.09
C ALA A 145 37.97 8.29 1.50
N ALA A 146 37.14 8.35 2.55
CA ALA A 146 37.62 8.36 3.93
C ALA A 146 38.22 7.03 4.40
N CYS A 147 37.97 5.92 3.69
CA CYS A 147 38.59 4.63 3.97
C CYS A 147 40.02 4.50 3.44
N GLU A 148 40.47 5.39 2.53
CA GLU A 148 41.82 5.34 1.96
C GLU A 148 42.89 5.51 3.06
N GLY A 149 43.87 4.60 3.12
CA GLY A 149 44.90 4.58 4.15
C GLY A 149 44.44 4.05 5.51
N THR A 150 43.23 3.49 5.61
CA THR A 150 42.71 2.83 6.82
C THR A 150 42.69 1.31 6.67
N GLU A 151 42.45 0.58 7.75
CA GLU A 151 42.28 -0.88 7.72
C GLU A 151 41.06 -1.36 6.88
N PHE A 152 40.18 -0.44 6.46
CA PHE A 152 38.98 -0.73 5.69
C PHE A 152 39.12 -0.45 4.18
N GLU A 153 40.30 -0.02 3.71
CA GLU A 153 40.55 0.33 2.31
C GLU A 153 40.25 -0.83 1.34
N ASP A 154 40.53 -2.07 1.76
CA ASP A 154 40.32 -3.27 0.94
C ASP A 154 38.84 -3.64 0.73
N LYS A 155 37.91 -2.98 1.44
CA LYS A 155 36.48 -3.30 1.34
C LYS A 155 35.91 -2.82 -0.01
N LYS A 156 35.63 -3.79 -0.89
CA LYS A 156 35.01 -3.52 -2.19
C LYS A 156 33.50 -3.28 -2.09
N TRP A 157 33.08 -2.05 -2.35
CA TRP A 157 31.67 -1.64 -2.44
C TRP A 157 31.08 -1.77 -3.86
N ASN A 158 31.89 -2.19 -4.84
CA ASN A 158 31.46 -2.40 -6.22
C ASN A 158 30.89 -3.81 -6.41
N PHE A 159 29.58 -3.96 -6.23
CA PHE A 159 28.86 -5.21 -6.48
C PHE A 159 27.49 -4.95 -7.12
N ILE A 160 26.98 -5.94 -7.86
CA ILE A 160 25.77 -5.82 -8.69
C ILE A 160 24.58 -5.30 -7.89
N LYS A 161 24.34 -5.83 -6.67
CA LYS A 161 23.21 -5.40 -5.83
C LYS A 161 23.28 -3.92 -5.43
N MET A 162 24.47 -3.34 -5.30
CA MET A 162 24.63 -1.90 -5.08
C MET A 162 24.15 -1.13 -6.32
N HIS A 163 24.58 -1.55 -7.51
CA HIS A 163 24.23 -0.92 -8.78
C HIS A 163 22.74 -1.02 -9.14
N LEU A 164 22.05 -2.09 -8.73
CA LEU A 164 20.62 -2.27 -9.04
C LEU A 164 19.75 -1.10 -8.58
N HIS A 165 20.12 -0.39 -7.51
CA HIS A 165 19.40 0.80 -7.06
C HIS A 165 19.34 1.91 -8.12
N LYS A 166 20.30 1.96 -9.06
CA LYS A 166 20.27 2.89 -10.19
C LYS A 166 19.03 2.73 -11.07
N HIS A 167 18.50 1.51 -11.15
CA HIS A 167 17.39 1.16 -12.03
C HIS A 167 16.05 1.08 -11.30
N VAL A 168 16.06 1.05 -9.96
CA VAL A 168 14.88 0.69 -9.16
C VAL A 168 13.65 1.56 -9.44
N PHE A 169 13.82 2.88 -9.61
CA PHE A 169 12.69 3.77 -9.90
C PHE A 169 12.21 3.66 -11.34
N ASN A 170 13.10 3.36 -12.29
CA ASN A 170 12.68 3.06 -13.67
C ASN A 170 11.91 1.73 -13.72
N ASP A 171 12.36 0.74 -12.95
CA ASP A 171 11.65 -0.54 -12.81
C ASP A 171 10.27 -0.33 -12.17
N ILE A 172 10.17 0.54 -11.15
CA ILE A 172 8.88 0.90 -10.53
C ILE A 172 7.94 1.54 -11.55
N GLU A 173 8.41 2.49 -12.35
CA GLU A 173 7.59 3.13 -13.39
C GLU A 173 7.16 2.15 -14.49
N GLN A 174 8.03 1.23 -14.90
CA GLN A 174 7.76 0.32 -16.02
C GLN A 174 6.98 -0.93 -15.63
N LYS A 175 7.17 -1.41 -14.40
CA LYS A 175 6.70 -2.72 -13.96
C LYS A 175 5.78 -2.62 -12.73
N GLY A 176 5.80 -1.50 -12.01
CA GLY A 176 5.03 -1.30 -10.79
C GLY A 176 5.83 -1.59 -9.52
N VAL A 177 5.15 -1.63 -8.38
CA VAL A 177 5.78 -1.64 -7.06
C VAL A 177 6.60 -2.90 -6.78
N THR A 178 7.69 -2.74 -6.02
CA THR A 178 8.68 -3.81 -5.76
C THR A 178 8.12 -5.04 -5.07
N LYS A 179 7.02 -4.90 -4.32
CA LYS A 179 6.27 -6.00 -3.70
C LYS A 179 5.85 -7.09 -4.70
N ASN A 180 5.59 -6.71 -5.95
CA ASN A 180 5.13 -7.62 -6.99
C ASN A 180 6.25 -8.48 -7.59
N PHE A 181 7.52 -8.10 -7.36
CA PHE A 181 8.70 -8.74 -7.97
C PHE A 181 9.53 -9.57 -6.99
N GLY A 182 9.01 -9.82 -5.79
CA GLY A 182 9.69 -10.61 -4.77
C GLY A 182 9.49 -12.12 -4.93
N THR A 183 10.51 -12.90 -4.57
CA THR A 183 10.45 -14.38 -4.49
C THR A 183 9.68 -14.89 -3.27
N LYS A 184 9.12 -14.00 -2.45
CA LYS A 184 8.44 -14.34 -1.19
C LYS A 184 7.29 -15.33 -1.39
N ILE A 185 6.56 -15.21 -2.51
CA ILE A 185 5.44 -16.11 -2.82
C ILE A 185 5.95 -17.54 -3.07
N ASP A 186 6.97 -17.69 -3.92
CA ASP A 186 7.56 -18.99 -4.24
C ASP A 186 8.25 -19.61 -3.01
N GLU A 187 8.96 -18.80 -2.22
CA GLU A 187 9.58 -19.22 -0.97
C GLU A 187 8.53 -19.73 0.04
N ALA A 188 7.40 -19.02 0.16
CA ALA A 188 6.30 -19.44 1.03
C ALA A 188 5.68 -20.78 0.57
N MET A 189 5.68 -21.08 -0.73
CA MET A 189 5.16 -22.34 -1.27
C MET A 189 6.01 -23.56 -0.85
N HIS A 190 7.31 -23.39 -0.58
CA HIS A 190 8.18 -24.51 -0.21
C HIS A 190 7.75 -25.24 1.08
N GLY A 191 7.24 -24.50 2.08
CA GLY A 191 6.78 -25.09 3.34
C GLY A 191 5.61 -26.07 3.16
N PRO A 192 4.49 -25.63 2.57
CA PRO A 192 3.37 -26.50 2.21
C PRO A 192 3.75 -27.66 1.30
N ALA A 193 4.63 -27.44 0.31
CA ALA A 193 5.11 -28.50 -0.57
C ALA A 193 5.89 -29.59 0.21
N ARG A 194 6.78 -29.17 1.13
CA ARG A 194 7.49 -30.10 2.03
C ARG A 194 6.52 -30.85 2.96
N ALA A 195 5.50 -30.17 3.49
CA ALA A 195 4.49 -30.82 4.33
C ALA A 195 3.65 -31.85 3.54
N ALA A 196 3.28 -31.53 2.30
CA ALA A 196 2.60 -32.46 1.41
C ALA A 196 3.48 -33.69 1.11
N TYR A 197 4.75 -33.47 0.78
CA TYR A 197 5.73 -34.54 0.59
C TYR A 197 5.80 -35.47 1.81
N LEU A 198 6.02 -34.91 3.01
CA LEU A 198 6.21 -35.70 4.24
C LEU A 198 4.95 -36.39 4.77
N ARG A 199 3.77 -35.78 4.60
CA ARG A 199 2.52 -36.22 5.26
C ARG A 199 1.48 -36.82 4.32
N GLN A 200 1.63 -36.62 3.01
CA GLN A 200 0.59 -36.93 2.02
C GLN A 200 1.13 -37.68 0.80
N THR A 201 2.38 -38.14 0.83
CA THR A 201 2.93 -39.03 -0.18
C THR A 201 3.47 -40.29 0.46
N ASN A 202 3.57 -41.36 -0.33
CA ASN A 202 4.24 -42.59 0.04
C ASN A 202 5.74 -42.60 -0.37
N PHE A 203 6.34 -41.44 -0.62
CA PHE A 203 7.73 -41.27 -1.06
C PHE A 203 8.09 -41.92 -2.41
N ASN A 204 7.10 -42.40 -3.17
CA ASN A 204 7.29 -42.94 -4.51
C ASN A 204 6.37 -42.20 -5.49
N ASN A 205 6.85 -41.84 -6.68
CA ASN A 205 6.08 -41.05 -7.66
C ASN A 205 5.33 -39.87 -7.00
N VAL A 206 6.09 -39.01 -6.32
CA VAL A 206 5.58 -38.00 -5.40
C VAL A 206 4.91 -36.81 -6.11
N ALA A 207 5.35 -36.46 -7.32
CA ALA A 207 4.87 -35.27 -8.01
C ALA A 207 3.34 -35.31 -8.29
N PRO A 208 2.76 -36.39 -8.87
CA PRO A 208 1.31 -36.48 -9.05
C PRO A 208 0.51 -36.45 -7.74
N GLN A 209 1.08 -36.98 -6.65
CA GLN A 209 0.42 -37.01 -5.33
C GLN A 209 0.40 -35.61 -4.71
N ILE A 210 1.52 -34.89 -4.77
CA ILE A 210 1.61 -33.49 -4.31
C ILE A 210 0.67 -32.61 -5.13
N LEU A 211 0.69 -32.73 -6.47
CA LEU A 211 -0.18 -31.96 -7.36
C LEU A 211 -1.67 -32.22 -7.06
N ARG A 212 -2.06 -33.47 -6.83
CA ARG A 212 -3.44 -33.82 -6.46
C ARG A 212 -3.86 -33.20 -5.12
N SER A 213 -2.95 -33.19 -4.14
CA SER A 213 -3.22 -32.57 -2.84
C SER A 213 -3.32 -31.05 -2.94
N LEU A 214 -2.40 -30.41 -3.68
CA LEU A 214 -2.43 -28.97 -3.95
C LEU A 214 -3.71 -28.58 -4.69
N HIS A 215 -4.11 -29.34 -5.72
CA HIS A 215 -5.34 -29.11 -6.47
C HIS A 215 -6.58 -29.15 -5.56
N ARG A 216 -6.71 -30.19 -4.72
CA ARG A 216 -7.84 -30.27 -3.76
C ARG A 216 -7.87 -29.09 -2.79
N ARG A 217 -6.72 -28.64 -2.30
CA ARG A 217 -6.62 -27.45 -1.44
C ARG A 217 -7.00 -26.16 -2.16
N MET A 218 -6.55 -26.00 -3.40
CA MET A 218 -6.86 -24.84 -4.24
C MET A 218 -8.36 -24.75 -4.50
N VAL A 219 -9.00 -25.87 -4.89
CA VAL A 219 -10.46 -25.93 -5.09
C VAL A 219 -11.20 -25.56 -3.81
N GLY A 220 -10.78 -26.10 -2.66
CA GLY A 220 -11.40 -25.76 -1.37
C GLY A 220 -11.26 -24.28 -1.01
N LYS A 221 -10.08 -23.68 -1.24
CA LYS A 221 -9.86 -22.24 -1.02
C LYS A 221 -10.70 -21.38 -1.95
N TYR A 222 -10.74 -21.73 -3.23
CA TYR A 222 -11.53 -21.01 -4.23
C TYR A 222 -13.01 -20.97 -3.87
N ILE A 223 -13.57 -22.08 -3.38
CA ILE A 223 -14.96 -22.11 -2.90
C ILE A 223 -15.16 -21.17 -1.71
N LEU A 224 -14.21 -21.13 -0.76
CA LEU A 224 -14.30 -20.21 0.38
C LEU A 224 -14.20 -18.74 -0.05
N GLU A 225 -13.28 -18.43 -0.96
CA GLU A 225 -13.10 -17.08 -1.51
C GLU A 225 -14.38 -16.60 -2.23
N GLN A 226 -15.06 -17.48 -2.99
CA GLN A 226 -16.35 -17.15 -3.58
C GLN A 226 -17.47 -16.89 -2.56
N LEU A 227 -17.41 -17.54 -1.38
CA LEU A 227 -18.36 -17.27 -0.30
C LEU A 227 -18.02 -15.93 0.38
N ASP A 228 -16.74 -15.68 0.63
CA ASP A 228 -16.26 -14.41 1.19
C ASP A 228 -16.60 -13.22 0.27
N ASP A 229 -16.43 -13.36 -1.06
CA ASP A 229 -16.81 -12.34 -2.06
C ASP A 229 -18.33 -12.08 -2.07
N LEU A 230 -19.14 -13.13 -1.93
CA LEU A 230 -20.59 -13.00 -1.86
C LEU A 230 -21.02 -12.28 -0.58
N ASP A 231 -20.40 -12.61 0.55
CA ASP A 231 -20.63 -11.95 1.82
C ASP A 231 -20.20 -10.47 1.75
N ALA A 232 -19.08 -10.15 1.10
CA ALA A 232 -18.60 -8.77 0.90
C ALA A 232 -19.48 -7.96 -0.08
N LEU A 233 -20.00 -8.56 -1.15
CA LEU A 233 -20.96 -7.90 -2.04
C LEU A 233 -22.29 -7.57 -1.34
N TRP A 234 -22.66 -8.33 -0.32
CA TRP A 234 -23.77 -7.98 0.54
C TRP A 234 -23.42 -6.83 1.52
N GLU A 235 -22.14 -6.48 1.67
CA GLU A 235 -21.64 -5.35 2.48
C GLU A 235 -21.32 -4.09 1.65
N ASP A 236 -20.98 -4.20 0.35
CA ASP A 236 -20.48 -3.11 -0.52
C ASP A 236 -21.53 -2.42 -1.44
N GLU A 237 -22.84 -2.61 -1.25
CA GLU A 237 -23.89 -1.86 -1.99
C GLU A 237 -23.89 -0.32 -1.75
N ASP A 238 -22.84 0.27 -1.14
CA ASP A 238 -22.79 1.63 -0.58
C ASP A 238 -21.75 2.63 -1.21
N GLY A 239 -21.08 2.38 -2.34
CA GLY A 239 -20.21 3.45 -2.91
C GLY A 239 -19.57 3.26 -4.31
N ASP A 240 -19.78 4.24 -5.19
CA ASP A 240 -19.23 4.33 -6.56
C ASP A 240 -18.04 5.32 -6.64
N ALA A 241 -17.08 5.05 -7.55
CA ALA A 241 -15.88 5.88 -7.80
C ALA A 241 -15.83 6.46 -9.24
N PRO A 242 -15.24 7.67 -9.47
CA PRO A 242 -15.22 8.36 -10.78
C PRO A 242 -13.84 8.46 -11.47
N VAL A 243 -13.83 9.02 -12.68
CA VAL A 243 -12.70 9.06 -13.65
C VAL A 243 -12.52 10.46 -14.31
N ASP A 244 -11.24 10.86 -14.34
CA ASP A 244 -10.49 12.09 -14.73
C ASP A 244 -10.61 12.66 -16.17
N LEU A 245 -10.86 13.98 -16.35
CA LEU A 245 -10.65 14.74 -17.61
C LEU A 245 -10.15 16.22 -17.46
N ASP A 246 -8.91 16.34 -17.01
CA ASP A 246 -8.14 17.55 -16.63
C ASP A 246 -7.82 18.68 -17.66
N ASN A 247 -8.61 19.03 -18.70
CA ASN A 247 -8.18 20.12 -19.63
C ASN A 247 -9.28 20.93 -20.37
N VAL A 248 -9.85 22.01 -19.77
CA VAL A 248 -10.47 23.14 -20.53
C VAL A 248 -10.41 24.50 -19.78
N ASP A 249 -10.29 25.59 -20.56
CA ASP A 249 -10.00 27.00 -20.22
C ASP A 249 -11.10 27.78 -19.41
N PRO A 250 -10.76 28.74 -18.52
CA PRO A 250 -11.60 29.24 -17.40
C PRO A 250 -12.73 30.28 -17.67
N LEU A 251 -13.07 30.61 -18.91
CA LEU A 251 -13.83 31.86 -19.18
C LEU A 251 -15.37 31.76 -19.16
N ASP A 252 -15.95 30.59 -18.85
CA ASP A 252 -17.42 30.38 -18.82
C ASP A 252 -17.90 29.58 -17.58
N LEU A 253 -17.20 29.63 -16.45
CA LEU A 253 -17.44 28.75 -15.29
C LEU A 253 -18.58 29.21 -14.33
N GLU A 254 -19.46 28.29 -13.91
CA GLU A 254 -20.51 28.44 -12.88
C GLU A 254 -20.34 27.36 -11.79
N GLU A 255 -20.42 27.74 -10.51
CA GLU A 255 -20.15 26.85 -9.38
C GLU A 255 -21.44 26.35 -8.68
N PHE A 256 -21.49 25.05 -8.39
CA PHE A 256 -22.56 24.31 -7.71
C PHE A 256 -21.95 23.39 -6.64
N GLY A 257 -21.66 23.93 -5.46
CA GLY A 257 -21.07 23.14 -4.36
C GLY A 257 -19.65 22.70 -4.70
N ASN A 258 -19.39 21.40 -4.70
CA ASN A 258 -18.11 20.83 -5.13
C ASN A 258 -18.02 20.61 -6.65
N VAL A 259 -18.96 21.15 -7.43
CA VAL A 259 -19.02 21.00 -8.88
C VAL A 259 -18.93 22.37 -9.54
N VAL A 260 -18.18 22.50 -10.62
CA VAL A 260 -18.06 23.71 -11.44
C VAL A 260 -18.34 23.33 -12.88
N VAL A 261 -19.32 23.95 -13.51
CA VAL A 261 -19.69 23.70 -14.91
C VAL A 261 -19.25 24.85 -15.80
N GLY A 262 -18.97 24.63 -17.07
CA GLY A 262 -18.55 25.69 -17.99
C GLY A 262 -18.82 25.43 -19.46
N ALA A 263 -18.24 26.26 -20.33
CA ALA A 263 -18.51 26.26 -21.77
C ALA A 263 -20.03 26.30 -22.04
N LYS A 264 -20.65 27.36 -21.53
CA LYS A 264 -22.11 27.52 -21.53
C LYS A 264 -22.65 27.63 -22.95
N HIS A 265 -23.56 26.74 -23.31
CA HIS A 265 -24.24 26.79 -24.60
C HIS A 265 -25.56 27.56 -24.54
N LYS A 266 -26.10 27.88 -25.72
CA LYS A 266 -27.42 28.48 -25.85
C LYS A 266 -28.47 27.56 -25.22
N VAL A 267 -29.40 28.18 -24.51
CA VAL A 267 -30.59 27.51 -23.96
C VAL A 267 -31.38 26.85 -25.09
N ILE A 268 -31.79 25.60 -24.89
CA ILE A 268 -32.55 24.81 -25.86
C ILE A 268 -33.67 24.05 -25.15
N SER A 269 -34.74 23.70 -25.86
CA SER A 269 -35.78 22.82 -25.31
C SER A 269 -35.39 21.34 -25.39
N PHE A 270 -36.00 20.50 -24.55
CA PHE A 270 -35.82 19.05 -24.65
C PHE A 270 -36.15 18.51 -26.05
N LEU A 271 -37.24 18.99 -26.67
CA LEU A 271 -37.62 18.58 -28.02
C LEU A 271 -36.54 18.96 -29.05
N ALA A 272 -35.98 20.16 -28.95
CA ALA A 272 -34.91 20.62 -29.83
C ALA A 272 -33.63 19.78 -29.62
N LEU A 273 -33.28 19.43 -28.39
CA LEU A 273 -32.15 18.56 -28.07
C LEU A 273 -32.31 17.16 -28.67
N GLU A 274 -33.45 16.50 -28.41
CA GLU A 274 -33.74 15.15 -28.91
C GLU A 274 -33.74 15.12 -30.46
N THR A 275 -34.23 16.18 -31.09
CA THR A 275 -34.24 16.31 -32.55
C THR A 275 -32.82 16.52 -33.10
N ALA A 276 -32.05 17.42 -32.49
CA ALA A 276 -30.68 17.74 -32.92
C ALA A 276 -29.71 16.57 -32.74
N MET A 277 -29.92 15.74 -31.71
CA MET A 277 -29.04 14.62 -31.35
C MET A 277 -29.63 13.26 -31.71
N LYS A 278 -30.65 13.20 -32.58
CA LYS A 278 -31.40 11.98 -32.93
C LYS A 278 -30.54 10.81 -33.42
N GLN A 279 -29.37 11.11 -34.01
CA GLN A 279 -28.40 10.11 -34.47
C GLN A 279 -27.71 9.34 -33.34
N TYR A 280 -27.71 9.87 -32.11
CA TYR A 280 -27.09 9.25 -30.95
C TYR A 280 -28.15 8.54 -30.12
N LEU A 281 -27.96 7.24 -29.88
CA LEU A 281 -28.90 6.41 -29.11
C LEU A 281 -29.14 6.95 -27.68
N ALA A 282 -28.14 7.62 -27.10
CA ALA A 282 -28.24 8.24 -25.78
C ALA A 282 -29.35 9.30 -25.69
N PHE A 283 -29.69 9.96 -26.80
CA PHE A 283 -30.67 11.05 -26.83
C PHE A 283 -32.06 10.62 -27.31
N VAL A 284 -32.26 9.33 -27.63
CA VAL A 284 -33.58 8.80 -27.96
C VAL A 284 -34.44 8.77 -26.70
N ASN A 285 -35.57 9.49 -26.71
CA ASN A 285 -36.45 9.69 -25.56
C ASN A 285 -35.71 10.18 -24.31
N PHE A 286 -34.65 10.97 -24.51
CA PHE A 286 -33.79 11.50 -23.43
C PHE A 286 -34.61 12.09 -22.29
N ARG A 287 -35.60 12.93 -22.61
CA ARG A 287 -36.46 13.60 -21.64
C ARG A 287 -37.14 12.59 -20.72
N ILE A 288 -37.71 11.52 -21.29
CA ILE A 288 -38.45 10.49 -20.55
C ILE A 288 -37.48 9.71 -19.66
N ARG A 289 -36.36 9.26 -20.24
CA ARG A 289 -35.34 8.48 -19.51
C ARG A 289 -34.71 9.27 -18.37
N PHE A 290 -34.44 10.56 -18.59
CA PHE A 290 -33.93 11.46 -17.56
C PHE A 290 -34.96 11.70 -16.45
N SER A 291 -36.24 11.82 -16.82
CA SER A 291 -37.36 11.91 -15.88
C SER A 291 -37.47 10.69 -14.98
N ASP A 292 -37.36 9.50 -15.57
CA ASP A 292 -37.40 8.22 -14.85
C ASP A 292 -36.16 8.09 -13.94
N PHE A 293 -34.97 8.40 -14.47
CA PHE A 293 -33.73 8.42 -13.70
C PHE A 293 -33.85 9.30 -12.46
N LEU A 294 -34.26 10.58 -12.60
CA LEU A 294 -34.40 11.47 -11.43
C LEU A 294 -35.48 11.00 -10.46
N SER A 295 -36.55 10.39 -10.98
CA SER A 295 -37.64 9.87 -10.15
C SER A 295 -37.23 8.69 -9.29
N ASP A 296 -36.24 7.91 -9.75
CA ASP A 296 -35.74 6.73 -9.04
C ASP A 296 -34.48 7.06 -8.22
N PHE A 297 -33.60 7.92 -8.75
CA PHE A 297 -32.35 8.37 -8.12
C PHE A 297 -32.61 9.19 -6.86
N LEU A 298 -33.46 10.24 -6.91
CA LEU A 298 -33.66 11.11 -5.76
C LEU A 298 -34.14 10.34 -4.50
N PRO A 299 -35.16 9.47 -4.57
CA PRO A 299 -35.57 8.65 -3.42
C PRO A 299 -34.51 7.67 -2.93
N ALA A 300 -33.74 7.06 -3.84
CA ALA A 300 -32.70 6.10 -3.48
C ALA A 300 -31.61 6.75 -2.60
N TYR A 301 -31.28 8.02 -2.86
CA TYR A 301 -30.33 8.81 -2.08
C TYR A 301 -30.99 9.68 -0.99
N GLY A 302 -32.22 9.36 -0.58
CA GLY A 302 -32.88 10.01 0.56
C GLY A 302 -33.44 11.41 0.29
N HIS A 303 -33.52 11.84 -0.97
CA HIS A 303 -34.09 13.12 -1.37
C HIS A 303 -35.58 13.00 -1.74
N ALA A 304 -36.40 13.91 -1.21
CA ALA A 304 -37.84 13.94 -1.51
C ALA A 304 -38.09 14.39 -2.96
N LEU A 305 -39.01 13.70 -3.65
CA LEU A 305 -39.45 14.11 -4.98
C LEU A 305 -40.19 15.46 -4.93
N PRO A 306 -40.00 16.34 -5.93
CA PRO A 306 -40.73 17.60 -6.02
C PRO A 306 -42.25 17.36 -6.00
N GLY A 307 -42.91 17.84 -4.95
CA GLY A 307 -44.36 17.66 -4.77
C GLY A 307 -44.82 16.21 -4.54
N GLY A 308 -43.90 15.31 -4.16
CA GLY A 308 -44.19 13.90 -3.86
C GLY A 308 -44.64 13.07 -5.08
N LYS A 309 -44.41 13.58 -6.29
CA LYS A 309 -44.78 12.93 -7.55
C LYS A 309 -43.55 12.67 -8.38
N ARG A 310 -43.62 11.65 -9.25
CA ARG A 310 -42.57 11.40 -10.25
C ARG A 310 -42.30 12.66 -11.06
N VAL A 311 -41.02 12.98 -11.24
CA VAL A 311 -40.56 14.09 -12.07
C VAL A 311 -41.07 13.86 -13.48
N ARG A 312 -41.63 14.90 -14.12
CA ARG A 312 -42.11 14.86 -15.50
C ARG A 312 -41.74 16.15 -16.20
N PHE A 313 -40.91 16.04 -17.23
CA PHE A 313 -40.55 17.15 -18.09
C PHE A 313 -41.47 17.23 -19.32
N ILE A 314 -41.80 18.45 -19.73
CA ILE A 314 -42.54 18.72 -20.98
C ILE A 314 -41.57 18.98 -22.15
N PRO A 315 -41.96 18.70 -23.41
CA PRO A 315 -41.08 18.87 -24.57
C PRO A 315 -40.53 20.30 -24.75
N GLU A 316 -41.32 21.31 -24.39
CA GLU A 316 -41.00 22.73 -24.56
C GLU A 316 -40.12 23.28 -23.43
N GLN A 317 -39.89 22.51 -22.37
CA GLN A 317 -39.11 22.95 -21.23
C GLN A 317 -37.64 23.16 -21.62
N GLU A 318 -37.11 24.29 -21.18
CA GLU A 318 -35.77 24.75 -21.51
C GLU A 318 -34.72 24.15 -20.57
N ILE A 319 -33.57 23.83 -21.16
CA ILE A 319 -32.36 23.39 -20.47
C ILE A 319 -31.17 24.21 -20.96
N THR A 320 -30.20 24.39 -20.08
CA THR A 320 -28.92 25.01 -20.42
C THR A 320 -27.84 23.93 -20.45
N PRO A 321 -27.33 23.56 -21.64
CA PRO A 321 -26.24 22.61 -21.72
C PRO A 321 -24.90 23.29 -21.39
N TYR A 322 -24.10 22.61 -20.59
CA TYR A 322 -22.70 22.94 -20.33
C TYR A 322 -21.84 21.84 -20.97
N ARG A 323 -20.67 22.22 -21.48
CA ARG A 323 -19.72 21.26 -22.09
C ARG A 323 -18.47 21.03 -21.26
N TYR A 324 -18.39 21.68 -20.11
CA TYR A 324 -17.35 21.49 -19.11
C TYR A 324 -18.00 21.19 -17.76
N LEU A 325 -17.44 20.22 -17.05
CA LEU A 325 -17.80 19.83 -15.69
C LEU A 325 -16.48 19.58 -14.98
N LYS A 326 -16.31 20.20 -13.82
CA LYS A 326 -15.16 20.06 -12.93
C LYS A 326 -15.66 19.70 -11.54
N VAL A 327 -15.12 18.69 -10.88
CA VAL A 327 -15.55 18.24 -9.55
C VAL A 327 -14.38 18.29 -8.58
N PHE A 328 -14.58 18.94 -7.44
CA PHE A 328 -13.63 18.98 -6.32
C PHE A 328 -13.90 17.78 -5.41
N PHE A 329 -12.87 17.00 -5.11
CA PHE A 329 -12.94 15.83 -4.22
C PHE A 329 -11.64 15.68 -3.42
N GLN A 330 -11.70 14.98 -2.30
CA GLN A 330 -10.50 14.64 -1.53
C GLN A 330 -9.92 13.32 -2.03
N SER A 331 -8.68 13.34 -2.49
CA SER A 331 -8.01 12.14 -2.99
C SER A 331 -7.64 11.20 -1.85
N LEU A 332 -7.94 9.91 -1.99
CA LEU A 332 -7.56 8.90 -0.98
C LEU A 332 -6.07 8.54 -1.05
N ASP A 333 -5.37 8.94 -2.12
CA ASP A 333 -3.98 8.60 -2.34
C ASP A 333 -3.02 9.52 -1.57
N ASN A 334 -3.34 10.82 -1.50
CA ASN A 334 -2.54 11.84 -0.80
C ASN A 334 -3.33 12.63 0.25
N TRP A 335 -4.65 12.45 0.37
CA TRP A 335 -5.55 13.19 1.28
C TRP A 335 -5.62 14.69 1.00
N GLU A 336 -5.19 15.11 -0.19
CA GLU A 336 -5.27 16.49 -0.65
C GLU A 336 -6.57 16.71 -1.44
N ASP A 337 -7.05 17.96 -1.44
CA ASP A 337 -8.17 18.36 -2.27
C ASP A 337 -7.68 18.40 -3.73
N GLU A 338 -8.21 17.47 -4.53
CA GLU A 338 -7.93 17.34 -5.95
C GLU A 338 -9.18 17.69 -6.76
N THR A 339 -9.00 17.82 -8.08
CA THR A 339 -10.08 18.19 -8.99
C THR A 339 -10.07 17.30 -10.21
N ASP A 340 -11.25 16.83 -10.62
CA ASP A 340 -11.53 16.08 -11.86
C ASP A 340 -12.17 17.02 -12.90
#